data_AF-A0A2N2WG18-F1
#
_entry.id   AF-A0A2N2WG18-F1
#
_cell.length_a   1.000
_cell.length_b   1.000
_cell.length_c   1.000
_cell.angle_alpha   90.00
_cell.angle_beta   90.00
_cell.angle_gamma   90.00
#
_symmetry.space_group_name_H-M   'P 1'
#
loop_
_entity.id
_entity.type
_entity.pdbx_description
1 polymer ?
#
loop_
_entity_poly.entity_id
_entity_poly.type
_entity_poly.pdbx_seq_one_letter_code
_entity_poly.pdbx_strand_id
1 'polypeptide(L)'
;MKKSFFLISLIIAFAGVVVVSSCRKDDENNNENNYRSAIDNATAENMFDDVFRQATDGVNSAQDSVEGTKTSEHVLSSCATLTITPFDLITFPKTVIVDFGTTNCLGSDGRYRRGSVEMSITGWYRDSGSVITVTPHNYYVNDNYIQGVKTLTNNGHNTSSNLTYTLVVNGTVTTSEGTISWSSTRYHEWIEGESTILNPWDDVYLI
;
A
#
# COMPACT_ATOMS: atom_id res chain seq x y z
N MET A 1 65.52 40.61 22.02
CA MET A 1 64.44 40.73 21.01
C MET A 1 64.31 39.53 20.04
N LYS A 2 65.20 38.51 20.06
CA LYS A 2 65.13 37.36 19.12
C LYS A 2 64.31 36.15 19.59
N LYS A 3 63.91 36.07 20.86
CA LYS A 3 63.16 34.91 21.40
C LYS A 3 61.63 34.96 21.16
N SER A 4 61.07 36.15 20.91
CA SER A 4 59.62 36.30 20.65
C SER A 4 59.23 36.00 19.20
N PHE A 5 60.17 36.12 18.24
CA PHE A 5 59.91 35.81 16.83
C PHE A 5 59.88 34.30 16.55
N PHE A 6 60.57 33.51 17.38
CA PHE A 6 60.63 32.05 17.21
C PHE A 6 59.35 31.34 17.71
N LEU A 7 58.61 31.95 18.63
CA LEU A 7 57.36 31.41 19.16
C LEU A 7 56.16 31.65 18.22
N ILE A 8 56.18 32.71 17.42
CA ILE A 8 55.12 32.98 16.42
C ILE A 8 55.29 32.09 15.18
N SER A 9 56.52 31.72 14.84
CA SER A 9 56.80 30.77 13.75
C SER A 9 56.41 29.33 14.06
N LEU A 10 56.20 28.98 15.34
CA LEU A 10 55.80 27.63 15.76
C LEU A 10 54.28 27.42 15.71
N ILE A 11 53.49 28.50 15.78
CA ILE A 11 52.01 28.43 15.72
C ILE A 11 51.53 28.37 14.26
N ILE A 12 52.26 28.98 13.31
CA ILE A 12 51.93 28.91 11.88
C ILE A 12 52.27 27.52 11.29
N ALA A 13 53.18 26.77 11.90
CA ALA A 13 53.51 25.41 11.49
C ALA A 13 52.49 24.34 11.96
N PHE A 14 51.58 24.68 12.89
CA PHE A 14 50.57 23.74 13.41
C PHE A 14 49.19 23.86 12.73
N ALA A 15 48.98 24.91 11.92
CA ALA A 15 47.73 25.11 11.17
C ALA A 15 47.71 24.43 9.78
N GLY A 16 48.80 23.75 9.39
CA GLY A 16 49.00 23.19 8.05
C GLY A 16 48.57 21.72 7.87
N VAL A 17 47.99 21.08 8.88
CA VAL A 17 47.57 19.67 8.80
C VAL A 17 46.05 19.57 8.93
N VAL A 18 45.34 20.29 8.07
CA VAL A 18 44.01 19.85 7.65
C VAL A 18 44.27 18.72 6.66
N VAL A 19 44.35 17.50 7.19
CA VAL A 19 44.27 16.31 6.37
C VAL A 19 42.90 16.35 5.72
N VAL A 20 42.87 16.83 4.47
CA VAL A 20 41.79 16.53 3.54
C VAL A 20 41.79 15.02 3.34
N SER A 21 41.15 14.32 4.28
CA SER A 21 40.60 12.99 4.05
C SER A 21 39.47 13.17 3.04
N SER A 22 39.86 13.45 1.80
CA SER A 22 39.02 13.20 0.63
C SER A 22 38.76 11.70 0.66
N CYS A 23 37.52 11.32 0.97
CA CYS A 23 37.06 9.98 0.65
C CYS A 23 37.42 9.77 -0.82
N ARG A 24 38.38 8.88 -1.09
CA ARG A 24 38.56 8.37 -2.44
C ARG A 24 37.19 7.80 -2.79
N LYS A 25 36.58 8.36 -3.84
CA LYS A 25 35.43 7.72 -4.46
C LYS A 25 35.95 6.36 -4.89
N ASP A 26 35.57 5.32 -4.17
CA ASP A 26 35.81 3.97 -4.64
C ASP A 26 35.09 3.89 -5.99
N ASP A 27 35.87 3.64 -7.04
CA ASP A 27 35.34 3.28 -8.34
C ASP A 27 34.77 1.87 -8.21
N GLU A 28 33.64 1.75 -7.51
CA GLU A 28 32.84 0.54 -7.48
C GLU A 28 32.10 0.44 -8.81
N ASN A 29 32.80 -0.17 -9.75
CA ASN A 29 32.25 -0.73 -10.97
C ASN A 29 31.38 -1.98 -10.66
N ASN A 30 30.45 -1.89 -9.69
CA ASN A 30 29.51 -2.96 -9.31
C ASN A 30 28.33 -2.45 -8.44
N ASN A 31 27.76 -1.30 -8.77
CA ASN A 31 26.64 -0.70 -8.01
C ASN A 31 25.24 -1.02 -8.59
N GLU A 32 25.06 -2.17 -9.25
CA GLU A 32 23.75 -2.56 -9.82
C GLU A 32 22.70 -2.98 -8.77
N ASN A 33 23.04 -3.04 -7.47
CA ASN A 33 22.14 -3.59 -6.44
C ASN A 33 21.93 -2.73 -5.19
N ASN A 34 22.51 -1.54 -5.07
CA ASN A 34 22.44 -0.78 -3.81
C ASN A 34 21.07 -0.12 -3.55
N TYR A 35 20.23 -0.02 -4.59
CA TYR A 35 18.84 0.45 -4.49
C TYR A 35 17.80 -0.62 -4.81
N ARG A 36 18.22 -1.87 -5.09
CA ARG A 36 17.29 -2.94 -5.51
C ARG A 36 16.27 -3.25 -4.42
N SER A 37 16.67 -3.34 -3.16
CA SER A 37 15.73 -3.54 -2.04
C SER A 37 14.70 -2.41 -1.91
N ALA A 38 15.08 -1.18 -2.23
CA ALA A 38 14.14 -0.05 -2.22
C ALA A 38 13.16 -0.14 -3.39
N ILE A 39 13.61 -0.54 -4.58
CA ILE A 39 12.74 -0.82 -5.73
C ILE A 39 11.79 -1.98 -5.43
N ASP A 40 12.30 -3.08 -4.90
CA ASP A 40 11.51 -4.26 -4.58
C ASP A 40 10.43 -3.92 -3.55
N ASN A 41 10.79 -3.16 -2.50
CA ASN A 41 9.83 -2.70 -1.51
C ASN A 41 8.77 -1.77 -2.12
N ALA A 42 9.18 -0.76 -2.90
CA ALA A 42 8.24 0.17 -3.53
C ALA A 42 7.31 -0.54 -4.52
N THR A 43 7.84 -1.53 -5.26
CA THR A 43 7.06 -2.35 -6.19
C THR A 43 6.03 -3.19 -5.45
N ALA A 44 6.47 -3.92 -4.42
CA ALA A 44 5.57 -4.77 -3.63
C ALA A 44 4.47 -3.95 -2.95
N GLU A 45 4.84 -2.84 -2.31
CA GLU A 45 3.90 -1.90 -1.70
C GLU A 45 2.87 -1.40 -2.72
N ASN A 46 3.33 -0.91 -3.87
CA ASN A 46 2.46 -0.39 -4.90
C ASN A 46 1.47 -1.44 -5.45
N MET A 47 1.90 -2.70 -5.54
CA MET A 47 1.05 -3.80 -6.01
C MET A 47 0.02 -4.21 -4.94
N PHE A 48 0.42 -4.29 -3.66
CA PHE A 48 -0.51 -4.62 -2.57
C PHE A 48 -1.45 -3.47 -2.21
N ASP A 49 -1.08 -2.24 -2.49
CA ASP A 49 -1.98 -1.09 -2.41
C ASP A 49 -3.01 -1.09 -3.54
N ASP A 50 -2.64 -1.57 -4.73
CA ASP A 50 -3.59 -1.78 -5.82
C ASP A 50 -4.66 -2.81 -5.47
N VAL A 51 -4.22 -3.99 -5.00
CA VAL A 51 -5.11 -5.05 -4.51
C VAL A 51 -6.04 -4.52 -3.44
N PHE A 52 -5.50 -3.76 -2.49
CA PHE A 52 -6.29 -3.22 -1.40
C PHE A 52 -7.34 -2.23 -1.88
N ARG A 53 -6.97 -1.31 -2.78
CA ARG A 53 -7.91 -0.37 -3.36
C ARG A 53 -9.03 -1.08 -4.11
N GLN A 54 -8.72 -2.09 -4.93
CA GLN A 54 -9.76 -2.88 -5.61
C GLN A 54 -10.67 -3.60 -4.62
N ALA A 55 -10.12 -4.08 -3.50
CA ALA A 55 -10.89 -4.72 -2.46
C ALA A 55 -11.80 -3.75 -1.70
N THR A 56 -11.30 -2.59 -1.27
CA THR A 56 -12.10 -1.59 -0.55
C THR A 56 -13.17 -0.98 -1.45
N ASP A 57 -12.82 -0.64 -2.69
CA ASP A 57 -13.78 -0.14 -3.68
C ASP A 57 -14.84 -1.21 -3.94
N GLY A 58 -14.45 -2.49 -4.09
CA GLY A 58 -15.35 -3.62 -4.27
C GLY A 58 -16.31 -3.82 -3.10
N VAL A 59 -15.83 -3.76 -1.85
CA VAL A 59 -16.69 -3.88 -0.65
C VAL A 59 -17.66 -2.72 -0.54
N ASN A 60 -17.20 -1.48 -0.74
CA ASN A 60 -18.08 -0.30 -0.70
C ASN A 60 -19.13 -0.35 -1.82
N SER A 61 -18.74 -0.76 -3.03
CA SER A 61 -19.66 -0.96 -4.16
C SER A 61 -20.68 -2.05 -3.88
N ALA A 62 -20.26 -3.13 -3.22
CA ALA A 62 -21.14 -4.22 -2.87
C ALA A 62 -22.16 -3.77 -1.83
N GLN A 63 -21.73 -2.99 -0.82
CA GLN A 63 -22.64 -2.37 0.14
C GLN A 63 -23.66 -1.46 -0.56
N ASP A 64 -23.20 -0.51 -1.37
CA ASP A 64 -24.07 0.40 -2.15
C ASP A 64 -25.11 -0.36 -2.99
N SER A 65 -24.71 -1.52 -3.56
CA SER A 65 -25.59 -2.36 -4.39
C SER A 65 -26.67 -3.08 -3.60
N VAL A 66 -26.34 -3.55 -2.40
CA VAL A 66 -27.28 -4.25 -1.52
C VAL A 66 -28.22 -3.25 -0.82
N GLU A 67 -27.75 -2.03 -0.52
CA GLU A 67 -28.58 -0.93 -0.02
C GLU A 67 -29.56 -0.40 -1.08
N GLY A 68 -29.30 -0.67 -2.36
CA GLY A 68 -30.08 -0.14 -3.48
C GLY A 68 -29.75 1.32 -3.82
N THR A 69 -28.64 1.85 -3.29
CA THR A 69 -28.21 3.24 -3.49
C THR A 69 -27.61 3.45 -4.88
N LYS A 70 -26.88 2.45 -5.41
CA LYS A 70 -26.29 2.46 -6.76
C LYS A 70 -26.25 1.06 -7.36
N THR A 71 -26.14 0.95 -8.69
CA THR A 71 -25.80 -0.33 -9.33
C THR A 71 -24.30 -0.60 -9.17
N SER A 72 -23.94 -1.87 -8.93
CA SER A 72 -22.54 -2.32 -8.77
C SER A 72 -21.65 -1.99 -9.97
N GLU A 73 -22.25 -1.84 -11.15
CA GLU A 73 -21.64 -1.52 -12.44
C GLU A 73 -21.03 -0.11 -12.50
N HIS A 74 -21.43 0.80 -11.60
CA HIS A 74 -21.08 2.22 -11.69
C HIS A 74 -19.81 2.62 -10.92
N VAL A 75 -19.24 1.69 -10.14
CA VAL A 75 -18.13 1.98 -9.21
C VAL A 75 -16.85 1.25 -9.60
N LEU A 76 -16.96 0.09 -10.25
CA LEU A 76 -15.82 -0.61 -10.83
C LEU A 76 -15.76 -0.32 -12.33
N SER A 77 -14.55 -0.17 -12.87
CA SER A 77 -14.37 0.05 -14.32
C SER A 77 -15.16 -0.99 -15.13
N SER A 78 -15.60 -0.64 -16.35
CA SER A 78 -16.47 -1.44 -17.25
C SER A 78 -16.01 -2.86 -17.60
N CYS A 79 -14.91 -3.33 -17.01
CA CYS A 79 -14.27 -4.59 -17.26
C CYS A 79 -14.17 -5.51 -16.04
N ALA A 80 -14.70 -5.08 -14.89
CA ALA A 80 -14.71 -5.89 -13.68
C ALA A 80 -16.16 -6.25 -13.33
N THR A 81 -16.37 -7.52 -12.98
CA THR A 81 -17.65 -8.01 -12.48
C THR A 81 -17.58 -8.09 -10.96
N LEU A 82 -18.56 -7.47 -10.29
CA LEU A 82 -18.71 -7.56 -8.85
C LEU A 82 -19.73 -8.61 -8.49
N THR A 83 -19.38 -9.51 -7.57
CA THR A 83 -20.32 -10.44 -6.96
C THR A 83 -20.24 -10.32 -5.44
N ILE A 84 -21.37 -10.48 -4.77
CA ILE A 84 -21.47 -10.51 -3.31
C ILE A 84 -22.39 -11.66 -2.90
N THR A 85 -21.98 -12.42 -1.90
CA THR A 85 -22.74 -13.55 -1.37
C THR A 85 -22.56 -13.64 0.14
N PRO A 86 -23.65 -13.69 0.94
CA PRO A 86 -25.06 -13.50 0.57
C PRO A 86 -25.41 -12.04 0.21
N PHE A 87 -26.35 -11.87 -0.72
CA PHE A 87 -26.87 -10.57 -1.18
C PHE A 87 -27.97 -10.05 -0.22
N ASP A 88 -27.55 -9.53 0.93
CA ASP A 88 -28.40 -8.89 1.94
C ASP A 88 -27.56 -7.98 2.84
N LEU A 89 -28.16 -7.13 3.69
CA LEU A 89 -27.42 -6.18 4.52
C LEU A 89 -26.90 -6.73 5.85
N ILE A 90 -27.41 -7.87 6.31
CA ILE A 90 -27.34 -8.25 7.73
C ILE A 90 -26.62 -9.59 8.00
N THR A 91 -26.52 -10.46 7.00
CA THR A 91 -25.95 -11.79 7.13
C THR A 91 -24.45 -11.74 6.89
N PHE A 92 -23.66 -11.96 7.94
CA PHE A 92 -22.21 -12.10 7.87
C PHE A 92 -21.77 -13.50 8.32
N PRO A 93 -20.63 -14.03 7.84
CA PRO A 93 -19.68 -13.41 6.91
C PRO A 93 -20.21 -13.32 5.47
N LYS A 94 -19.64 -12.40 4.68
CA LYS A 94 -19.91 -12.26 3.24
C LYS A 94 -18.64 -12.48 2.43
N THR A 95 -18.80 -13.00 1.23
CA THR A 95 -17.76 -13.07 0.21
C THR A 95 -18.10 -12.07 -0.89
N VAL A 96 -17.17 -11.15 -1.16
CA VAL A 96 -17.24 -10.19 -2.25
C VAL A 96 -16.12 -10.51 -3.23
N ILE A 97 -16.41 -10.62 -4.52
CA ILE A 97 -15.39 -10.91 -5.53
C ILE A 97 -15.45 -9.83 -6.61
N VAL A 98 -14.29 -9.22 -6.88
CA VAL A 98 -14.07 -8.37 -8.04
C VAL A 98 -13.29 -9.19 -9.07
N ASP A 99 -13.93 -9.53 -10.18
CA ASP A 99 -13.36 -10.36 -11.24
C ASP A 99 -13.09 -9.54 -12.51
N PHE A 100 -11.82 -9.43 -12.90
CA PHE A 100 -11.37 -8.74 -14.12
C PHE A 100 -11.30 -9.68 -15.34
N GLY A 101 -11.64 -10.95 -15.17
CA GLY A 101 -11.55 -11.97 -16.20
C GLY A 101 -10.11 -12.40 -16.50
N THR A 102 -9.94 -13.20 -17.55
CA THR A 102 -8.64 -13.80 -17.92
C THR A 102 -7.81 -12.91 -18.84
N THR A 103 -8.41 -11.90 -19.44
CA THR A 103 -7.79 -10.96 -20.37
C THR A 103 -7.45 -9.65 -19.68
N ASN A 104 -6.36 -8.99 -20.10
CA ASN A 104 -6.00 -7.68 -19.57
C ASN A 104 -7.12 -6.65 -19.81
N CYS A 105 -7.72 -6.18 -18.71
CA CYS A 105 -8.56 -4.99 -18.67
C CYS A 105 -7.70 -3.76 -18.41
N LEU A 106 -7.88 -2.68 -19.20
CA LEU A 106 -7.39 -1.36 -18.85
C LEU A 106 -8.35 -0.64 -17.88
N GLY A 107 -7.88 -0.40 -16.65
CA GLY A 107 -8.59 0.41 -15.65
C GLY A 107 -8.52 1.91 -15.95
N SER A 108 -9.39 2.68 -15.31
CA SER A 108 -9.43 4.16 -15.41
C SER A 108 -8.16 4.85 -14.89
N ASP A 109 -7.37 4.13 -14.08
CA ASP A 109 -6.08 4.53 -13.54
C ASP A 109 -4.89 4.18 -14.45
N GLY A 110 -5.15 3.68 -15.67
CA GLY A 110 -4.12 3.37 -16.66
C GLY A 110 -3.39 2.04 -16.41
N ARG A 111 -3.88 1.21 -15.50
CA ARG A 111 -3.28 -0.09 -15.17
C ARG A 111 -4.03 -1.24 -15.83
N TYR A 112 -3.28 -2.24 -16.30
CA TYR A 112 -3.85 -3.47 -16.84
C TYR A 112 -4.05 -4.51 -15.73
N ARG A 113 -5.26 -5.04 -15.61
CA ARG A 113 -5.65 -6.05 -14.62
C ARG A 113 -6.22 -7.30 -15.26
N ARG A 114 -5.95 -8.46 -14.67
CA ARG A 114 -6.61 -9.75 -14.96
C ARG A 114 -6.62 -10.62 -13.70
N GLY A 115 -7.48 -11.62 -13.67
CA GLY A 115 -7.77 -12.45 -12.49
C GLY A 115 -8.82 -11.82 -11.61
N SER A 116 -8.92 -12.29 -10.36
CA SER A 116 -9.91 -11.80 -9.41
C SER A 116 -9.31 -11.51 -8.04
N VAL A 117 -10.02 -10.66 -7.29
CA VAL A 117 -9.73 -10.36 -5.89
C VAL A 117 -10.95 -10.75 -5.07
N GLU A 118 -10.76 -11.69 -4.14
CA GLU A 118 -11.80 -12.14 -3.22
C GLU A 118 -11.62 -11.45 -1.86
N MET A 119 -12.71 -10.97 -1.29
CA MET A 119 -12.79 -10.38 0.03
C MET A 119 -13.77 -11.16 0.88
N SER A 120 -13.28 -11.78 1.96
CA SER A 120 -14.11 -12.31 3.03
C SER A 120 -14.28 -11.26 4.12
N ILE A 121 -15.51 -10.83 4.37
CA ILE A 121 -15.83 -9.75 5.31
C ILE A 121 -16.71 -10.24 6.46
N THR A 122 -16.39 -9.81 7.68
CA THR A 122 -17.17 -10.12 8.90
C THR A 122 -18.13 -9.01 9.32
N GLY A 123 -18.02 -7.84 8.70
CA GLY A 123 -18.84 -6.65 8.87
C GLY A 123 -18.57 -5.68 7.72
N TRP A 124 -19.29 -4.57 7.63
CA TRP A 124 -19.00 -3.54 6.63
C TRP A 124 -17.73 -2.75 6.96
N TYR A 125 -17.18 -2.03 5.98
CA TYR A 125 -15.87 -1.36 6.08
C TYR A 125 -15.74 -0.42 7.30
N ARG A 126 -16.83 0.28 7.64
CA ARG A 126 -16.87 1.25 8.73
C ARG A 126 -17.34 0.65 10.07
N ASP A 127 -17.79 -0.60 10.09
CA ASP A 127 -18.27 -1.25 11.30
C ASP A 127 -17.11 -1.58 12.25
N SER A 128 -17.22 -1.18 13.51
CA SER A 128 -16.21 -1.48 14.53
C SER A 128 -16.03 -2.98 14.70
N GLY A 129 -14.79 -3.45 14.69
CA GLY A 129 -14.44 -4.87 14.78
C GLY A 129 -14.57 -5.65 13.48
N SER A 130 -14.94 -5.00 12.36
CA SER A 130 -14.99 -5.68 11.07
C SER A 130 -13.60 -6.09 10.60
N VAL A 131 -13.56 -7.26 9.95
CA VAL A 131 -12.34 -7.81 9.36
C VAL A 131 -12.61 -8.08 7.89
N ILE A 132 -11.75 -7.54 7.03
CA ILE A 132 -11.75 -7.76 5.59
C ILE A 132 -10.48 -8.54 5.25
N THR A 133 -10.64 -9.78 4.83
CA THR A 133 -9.53 -10.64 4.38
C THR A 133 -9.54 -10.68 2.86
N VAL A 134 -8.49 -10.15 2.25
CA VAL A 134 -8.32 -10.01 0.80
C VAL A 134 -7.37 -11.08 0.28
N THR A 135 -7.84 -11.86 -0.69
CA THR A 135 -7.08 -12.94 -1.34
C THR A 135 -7.13 -12.76 -2.85
N PRO A 136 -5.99 -12.47 -3.50
CA PRO A 136 -5.91 -12.43 -4.96
C PRO A 136 -5.92 -13.86 -5.56
N HIS A 137 -6.70 -14.06 -6.62
CA HIS A 137 -6.78 -15.32 -7.36
C HIS A 137 -6.37 -15.12 -8.81
N ASN A 138 -5.23 -15.71 -9.17
CA ASN A 138 -4.64 -15.56 -10.50
C ASN A 138 -4.56 -14.09 -10.95
N TYR A 139 -4.29 -13.19 -10.00
CA TYR A 139 -4.42 -11.75 -10.17
C TYR A 139 -3.12 -11.11 -10.62
N TYR A 140 -3.19 -10.28 -11.64
CA TYR A 140 -2.05 -9.58 -12.20
C TYR A 140 -2.33 -8.10 -12.36
N VAL A 141 -1.32 -7.27 -12.10
CA VAL A 141 -1.31 -5.83 -12.37
C VAL A 141 -0.10 -5.50 -13.21
N ASN A 142 -0.30 -5.03 -14.44
CA ASN A 142 0.77 -4.76 -15.41
C ASN A 142 1.75 -5.95 -15.53
N ASP A 143 1.19 -7.15 -15.68
CA ASP A 143 1.92 -8.43 -15.75
C ASP A 143 2.64 -8.89 -14.47
N ASN A 144 2.63 -8.11 -13.39
CA ASN A 144 3.11 -8.56 -12.09
C ASN A 144 2.08 -9.47 -11.44
N TYR A 145 2.48 -10.70 -11.12
CA TYR A 145 1.62 -11.69 -10.48
C TYR A 145 1.63 -11.49 -8.97
N ILE A 146 0.45 -11.33 -8.37
CA ILE A 146 0.32 -11.00 -6.95
C ILE A 146 -0.33 -12.17 -6.23
N GLN A 147 0.30 -12.59 -5.13
CA GLN A 147 -0.15 -13.72 -4.31
C GLN A 147 -0.01 -13.38 -2.84
N GLY A 148 -0.83 -14.00 -2.00
CA GLY A 148 -0.79 -13.84 -0.55
C GLY A 148 -2.12 -13.36 0.01
N VAL A 149 -2.06 -12.82 1.23
CA VAL A 149 -3.23 -12.36 1.96
C VAL A 149 -2.97 -10.97 2.53
N LYS A 150 -3.96 -10.10 2.40
CA LYS A 150 -3.99 -8.80 3.06
C LYS A 150 -5.23 -8.75 3.95
N THR A 151 -5.04 -8.47 5.23
CA THR A 151 -6.12 -8.36 6.21
C THR A 151 -6.22 -6.92 6.68
N LEU A 152 -7.42 -6.36 6.64
CA LEU A 152 -7.78 -5.09 7.27
C LEU A 152 -8.68 -5.38 8.45
N THR A 153 -8.36 -4.83 9.60
CA THR A 153 -9.20 -4.87 10.81
C THR A 153 -9.57 -3.47 11.19
N ASN A 154 -10.87 -3.19 11.27
CA ASN A 154 -11.39 -1.97 11.88
C ASN A 154 -11.36 -2.15 13.40
N ASN A 155 -10.48 -1.43 14.09
CA ASN A 155 -10.32 -1.52 15.54
C ASN A 155 -11.37 -0.69 16.31
N GLY A 156 -12.27 -0.01 15.59
CA GLY A 156 -13.22 0.95 16.15
C GLY A 156 -12.59 2.31 16.41
N HIS A 157 -13.35 3.15 17.10
CA HIS A 157 -12.92 4.50 17.46
C HIS A 157 -11.92 4.49 18.62
N ASN A 158 -10.87 5.28 18.48
CA ASN A 158 -9.90 5.52 19.55
C ASN A 158 -10.40 6.55 20.58
N THR A 159 -9.55 6.94 21.52
CA THR A 159 -9.88 7.94 22.56
C THR A 159 -10.18 9.33 22.01
N SER A 160 -9.72 9.64 20.79
CA SER A 160 -9.99 10.88 20.06
C SER A 160 -11.26 10.79 19.19
N SER A 161 -12.00 9.68 19.29
CA SER A 161 -13.15 9.38 18.44
C SER A 161 -12.83 9.27 16.96
N ASN A 162 -11.59 8.90 16.61
CA ASN A 162 -11.17 8.62 15.24
C ASN A 162 -11.19 7.11 14.97
N LEU A 163 -11.70 6.70 13.82
CA LEU A 163 -11.72 5.30 13.42
C LEU A 163 -10.31 4.81 13.12
N THR A 164 -9.93 3.64 13.66
CA THR A 164 -8.58 3.10 13.50
C THR A 164 -8.58 1.75 12.80
N TYR A 165 -7.54 1.52 12.00
CA TYR A 165 -7.40 0.33 11.19
C TYR A 165 -6.04 -0.31 11.38
N THR A 166 -6.00 -1.64 11.43
CA THR A 166 -4.78 -2.43 11.35
C THR A 166 -4.75 -3.17 10.02
N LEU A 167 -3.69 -2.96 9.25
CA LEU A 167 -3.46 -3.59 7.97
C LEU A 167 -2.30 -4.56 8.10
N VAL A 168 -2.51 -5.83 7.79
CA VAL A 168 -1.48 -6.87 7.79
C VAL A 168 -1.39 -7.45 6.39
N VAL A 169 -0.18 -7.54 5.86
CA VAL A 169 0.08 -8.16 4.56
C VAL A 169 1.13 -9.24 4.72
N ASN A 170 0.89 -10.36 4.06
CA ASN A 170 1.89 -11.40 3.85
C ASN A 170 1.69 -11.99 2.46
N GLY A 171 2.66 -11.79 1.57
CA GLY A 171 2.56 -12.31 0.23
C GLY A 171 3.80 -12.10 -0.64
N THR A 172 3.62 -12.37 -1.91
CA THR A 172 4.68 -12.31 -2.91
C THR A 172 4.20 -11.60 -4.17
N VAL A 173 5.10 -10.85 -4.80
CA VAL A 173 4.92 -10.26 -6.12
C VAL A 173 5.95 -10.87 -7.06
N THR A 174 5.49 -11.58 -8.09
CA THR A 174 6.36 -12.11 -9.13
C THR A 174 6.37 -11.17 -10.32
N THR A 175 7.54 -10.59 -10.58
CA THR A 175 7.81 -9.65 -11.68
C THR A 175 8.64 -10.34 -12.77
N SER A 176 8.96 -9.64 -13.86
CA SER A 176 9.91 -10.12 -14.87
C SER A 176 11.34 -10.28 -14.34
N GLU A 177 11.69 -9.60 -13.24
CA GLU A 177 13.04 -9.59 -12.66
C GLU A 177 13.21 -10.60 -11.52
N GLY A 178 12.11 -11.20 -11.04
CA GLY A 178 12.10 -12.18 -9.97
C GLY A 178 10.90 -12.06 -9.04
N THR A 179 10.91 -12.87 -7.97
CA THR A 179 9.86 -12.88 -6.96
C THR A 179 10.28 -12.11 -5.72
N ILE A 180 9.47 -11.13 -5.33
CA ILE A 180 9.64 -10.31 -4.13
C ILE A 180 8.73 -10.88 -3.05
N SER A 181 9.29 -11.26 -1.90
CA SER A 181 8.50 -11.61 -0.71
C SER A 181 8.32 -10.37 0.15
N TRP A 182 7.08 -10.08 0.55
CA TRP A 182 6.75 -8.85 1.27
C TRP A 182 5.76 -9.11 2.39
N SER A 183 6.11 -8.64 3.58
CA SER A 183 5.25 -8.69 4.76
C SER A 183 5.28 -7.33 5.44
N SER A 184 4.11 -6.83 5.83
CA SER A 184 3.97 -5.51 6.41
C SER A 184 2.85 -5.47 7.43
N THR A 185 2.98 -4.63 8.44
CA THR A 185 1.92 -4.30 9.38
C THR A 185 1.86 -2.78 9.52
N ARG A 186 0.69 -2.19 9.27
CA ARG A 186 0.45 -0.75 9.32
C ARG A 186 -0.73 -0.45 10.22
N TYR A 187 -0.71 0.74 10.81
CA TYR A 187 -1.79 1.26 11.62
C TYR A 187 -2.22 2.58 11.02
N HIS A 188 -3.48 2.69 10.60
CA HIS A 188 -4.02 3.92 10.06
C HIS A 188 -5.06 4.48 11.03
N GLU A 189 -5.04 5.79 11.25
CA GLU A 189 -6.08 6.51 11.99
C GLU A 189 -6.77 7.48 11.03
N TRP A 190 -8.09 7.37 10.90
CA TRP A 190 -8.90 8.24 10.04
C TRP A 190 -9.24 9.52 10.80
N ILE A 191 -8.56 10.61 10.46
CA ILE A 191 -8.62 11.88 11.22
C ILE A 191 -9.59 12.91 10.64
N GLU A 192 -9.88 12.87 9.34
CA GLU A 192 -10.86 13.74 8.67
C GLU A 192 -11.61 12.99 7.55
N GLY A 193 -12.86 13.36 7.27
CA GLY A 193 -13.69 12.75 6.18
C GLY A 193 -14.62 11.62 6.63
N GLU A 194 -14.57 11.21 7.91
CA GLU A 194 -15.41 10.09 8.37
C GLU A 194 -16.92 10.33 8.15
N SER A 195 -17.40 11.56 8.37
CA SER A 195 -18.84 11.89 8.24
C SER A 195 -19.35 11.93 6.80
N THR A 196 -18.46 12.02 5.81
CA THR A 196 -18.78 12.27 4.40
C THR A 196 -18.78 10.97 3.60
N ILE A 197 -19.76 10.10 3.89
CA ILE A 197 -19.86 8.74 3.31
C ILE A 197 -19.78 8.73 1.77
N LEU A 198 -20.38 9.73 1.10
CA LEU A 198 -20.43 9.81 -0.35
C LEU A 198 -19.22 10.52 -0.99
N ASN A 199 -18.29 11.05 -0.19
CA ASN A 199 -17.14 11.80 -0.68
C ASN A 199 -15.82 11.21 -0.14
N PRO A 200 -15.36 10.07 -0.65
CA PRO A 200 -14.10 9.46 -0.20
C PRO A 200 -12.84 10.32 -0.49
N TRP A 201 -12.97 11.42 -1.24
CA TRP A 201 -11.84 12.29 -1.62
C TRP A 201 -11.44 13.27 -0.52
N ASP A 202 -12.24 13.43 0.54
CA ASP A 202 -11.91 14.26 1.69
C ASP A 202 -11.35 13.45 2.89
N ASP A 203 -11.14 12.15 2.70
CA ASP A 203 -10.60 11.26 3.72
C ASP A 203 -9.12 11.54 3.98
N VAL A 204 -8.78 11.81 5.23
CA VAL A 204 -7.40 11.99 5.69
C VAL A 204 -7.05 10.92 6.72
N TYR A 205 -5.97 10.19 6.46
CA TYR A 205 -5.44 9.16 7.34
C TYR A 205 -4.06 9.55 7.86
N LEU A 206 -3.84 9.37 9.17
CA LEU A 206 -2.53 9.33 9.79
C LEU A 206 -1.99 7.90 9.65
N ILE A 207 -0.83 7.76 9.00
CA ILE A 207 -0.17 6.48 8.67
C ILE A 207 1.16 6.29 9.40
#